data_AF-A0A7V6MHD0-F1
#
_entry.id   AF-A0A7V6MHD0-F1
#
_cell.length_a   1.000
_cell.length_b   1.000
_cell.length_c   1.000
_cell.angle_alpha   90.00
_cell.angle_beta   90.00
_cell.angle_gamma   90.00
#
_symmetry.space_group_name_H-M   'P 1'
#
loop_
_entity.id
_entity.type
_entity.pdbx_description
1 polymer ?
#
loop_
_entity_poly.entity_id
_entity_poly.type
_entity_poly.pdbx_seq_one_letter_code
_entity_poly.pdbx_strand_id
1 'polypeptide(L)' 'MRTPIDKIALLLVIIGALNWLLVGLFQYDLVEAIFGIATWGTSIVYSIIGIAGLYCISLLFRDVPVVE' A
#
# COMPACT_ATOMS: atom_id res chain seq x y z
N MET A 1 17.73 10.75 5.24
CA MET A 1 18.18 9.50 4.58
C MET A 1 16.94 8.70 4.19
N ARG A 2 16.74 8.39 2.90
CA ARG A 2 15.67 7.47 2.48
C ARG A 2 16.05 6.08 2.97
N THR A 3 15.38 5.61 4.01
CA THR A 3 15.63 4.31 4.59
C THR A 3 15.06 3.21 3.69
N PRO A 4 15.61 1.98 3.71
CA PRO A 4 15.07 0.87 2.91
C PRO A 4 13.57 0.63 3.15
N ILE A 5 13.08 0.94 4.36
CA ILE A 5 11.69 0.77 4.74
C ILE A 5 10.75 1.78 4.05
N ASP A 6 11.23 2.99 3.75
CA ASP A 6 10.47 4.00 3.00
C ASP A 6 10.13 3.47 1.60
N LYS A 7 11.07 2.77 0.95
CA LYS A 7 10.87 2.18 -0.38
C LYS A 7 9.88 1.01 -0.35
N ILE A 8 9.98 0.14 0.66
CA ILE A 8 9.08 -0.99 0.83
C ILE A 8 7.65 -0.50 1.11
N ALA A 9 7.49 0.48 1.99
CA ALA A 9 6.19 1.10 2.26
C ALA A 9 5.58 1.70 0.99
N LEU A 10 6.37 2.47 0.23
CA LEU A 10 5.91 3.06 -1.03
C LEU A 10 5.48 1.99 -2.05
N LEU A 11 6.26 0.90 -2.16
CA LEU A 11 5.94 -0.22 -3.04
C LEU A 11 4.62 -0.89 -2.64
N LEU A 12 4.42 -1.17 -1.35
CA LEU A 12 3.19 -1.77 -0.84
C LEU A 12 1.96 -0.88 -1.10
N VAL A 13 2.12 0.44 -0.95
CA VAL A 13 1.06 1.41 -1.25
C VAL A 13 0.73 1.44 -2.74
N ILE A 14 1.74 1.41 -3.61
CA ILE A 14 1.54 1.35 -5.06
C ILE A 14 0.77 0.08 -5.43
N ILE A 15 1.13 -1.08 -4.87
CA ILE A 15 0.41 -2.34 -5.09
C ILE A 15 -1.05 -2.21 -4.66
N GLY A 16 -1.31 -1.62 -3.49
CA GLY A 16 -2.66 -1.36 -3.02
C GLY A 16 -3.47 -0.43 -3.91
N ALA A 17 -2.86 0.66 -4.39
CA ALA A 17 -3.50 1.61 -5.30
C ALA A 17 -3.81 0.97 -6.65
N LEU A 18 -2.93 0.11 -7.16
CA LEU A 18 -3.18 -0.67 -8.37
C LEU A 18 -4.34 -1.64 -8.17
N ASN A 19 -4.40 -2.39 -7.05
CA ASN A 19 -5.55 -3.26 -6.77
C ASN A 19 -6.87 -2.47 -6.77
N TRP A 20 -6.89 -1.33 -6.08
CA TRP A 20 -8.07 -0.46 -6.06
C TRP A 20 -8.43 0.13 -7.43
N LEU A 21 -7.45 0.41 -8.29
CA LEU A 21 -7.70 0.83 -9.67
C LEU A 21 -8.38 -0.28 -10.48
N LEU A 22 -7.94 -1.54 -10.32
CA LEU A 22 -8.58 -2.69 -10.96
C LEU A 22 -10.03 -2.85 -10.48
N VAL A 23 -10.28 -2.70 -9.18
CA VAL A 23 -11.63 -2.72 -8.61
C VAL A 23 -12.47 -1.58 -9.18
N GLY A 24 -11.94 -0.35 -9.24
CA GLY A 24 -12.67 0.81 -9.76
C GLY A 24 -13.04 0.71 -11.24
N LEU A 25 -12.15 0.18 -12.09
CA LEU A 25 -12.36 0.11 -13.53
C LEU A 25 -13.09 -1.16 -13.98
N PHE A 26 -12.75 -2.30 -13.38
CA PHE A 26 -13.19 -3.62 -13.85
C PHE A 26 -14.02 -4.38 -12.82
N GLN A 27 -14.26 -3.80 -11.63
CA GLN A 27 -14.87 -4.48 -10.49
C GLN A 27 -14.15 -5.79 -10.14
N TYR A 28 -12.85 -5.83 -10.43
CA TYR A 28 -12.01 -7.01 -10.22
C TYR A 28 -11.03 -6.76 -9.09
N ASP A 29 -11.11 -7.61 -8.07
CA ASP A 29 -10.23 -7.59 -6.92
C ASP A 29 -9.19 -8.70 -7.04
N LEU A 30 -7.92 -8.31 -7.25
CA LEU A 30 -6.83 -9.27 -7.39
C LEU A 30 -6.53 -9.99 -6.07
N VAL A 31 -6.69 -9.31 -4.94
CA VAL A 31 -6.42 -9.90 -3.63
C VAL A 31 -7.47 -10.96 -3.31
N GLU A 32 -8.75 -10.65 -3.52
CA GLU A 32 -9.83 -11.63 -3.37
C GLU A 32 -9.74 -12.76 -4.39
N ALA A 33 -9.26 -12.50 -5.61
CA ALA A 33 -9.07 -13.55 -6.62
C ALA A 33 -8.00 -14.58 -6.21
N ILE A 34 -6.98 -14.18 -5.45
CA ILE A 34 -5.89 -15.06 -5.01
C ILE A 34 -6.22 -15.73 -3.67
N PHE A 35 -6.71 -14.96 -2.70
CA PHE A 35 -6.92 -15.42 -1.32
C PHE A 35 -8.36 -15.86 -1.03
N GLY A 36 -9.29 -15.57 -1.93
CA GLY A 36 -10.72 -15.84 -1.76
C GLY A 36 -11.48 -14.68 -1.15
N ILE A 37 -12.79 -14.68 -1.37
CA ILE A 37 -13.71 -13.67 -0.85
C ILE A 37 -13.88 -13.88 0.65
N ALA A 38 -13.78 -12.80 1.43
CA ALA A 38 -13.98 -12.79 2.88
C ALA A 38 -13.10 -13.77 3.68
N THR A 39 -11.91 -14.11 3.19
CA THR A 39 -10.96 -14.95 3.92
C THR A 39 -10.05 -14.11 4.83
N TRP A 40 -9.50 -14.74 5.88
CA TRP A 40 -8.52 -14.08 6.74
C TRP A 40 -7.27 -13.64 5.97
N GLY A 41 -6.90 -14.34 4.89
CA GLY A 41 -5.78 -13.98 4.02
C GLY A 41 -5.98 -12.62 3.36
N THR A 42 -7.15 -12.39 2.77
CA THR A 42 -7.54 -11.11 2.16
C THR A 42 -7.48 -9.96 3.16
N SER A 43 -8.06 -10.15 4.35
CA SER A 43 -8.05 -9.13 5.42
C SER A 43 -6.64 -8.79 5.90
N ILE A 44 -5.74 -9.77 6.00
CA ILE A 44 -4.34 -9.55 6.39
C ILE A 44 -3.62 -8.71 5.33
N VAL A 45 -3.78 -9.05 4.05
CA VAL A 45 -3.15 -8.32 2.95
C VAL A 45 -3.62 -6.86 2.93
N TYR A 46 -4.91 -6.62 3.08
CA TYR A 46 -5.46 -5.26 3.18
C TYR A 46 -4.99 -4.49 4.39
N SER A 47 -4.83 -5.16 5.53
CA SER A 47 -4.27 -4.54 6.73
C SER A 47 -2.82 -4.10 6.51
N ILE A 48 -1.99 -4.94 5.88
CA ILE A 48 -0.58 -4.62 5.58
C ILE A 48 -0.48 -3.44 4.61
N ILE A 49 -1.29 -3.44 3.54
CA ILE A 49 -1.35 -2.35 2.57
C ILE A 49 -1.80 -1.04 3.25
N GLY A 50 -2.82 -1.11 4.10
CA GLY A 50 -3.32 0.05 4.85
C GLY A 50 -2.27 0.63 5.81
N ILE A 51 -1.58 -0.22 6.56
CA ILE A 51 -0.48 0.20 7.46
C ILE A 51 0.67 0.84 6.67
N ALA A 52 1.02 0.28 5.50
CA ALA A 52 2.01 0.89 4.62
C ALA A 52 1.55 2.28 4.11
N GLY A 53 0.26 2.42 3.80
CA GLY A 53 -0.37 3.71 3.47
C GLY A 53 -0.20 4.75 4.56
N LEU A 54 -0.53 4.38 5.81
CA LEU A 54 -0.35 5.25 6.98
C LEU A 54 1.12 5.65 7.18
N TYR A 55 2.05 4.73 6.95
CA TYR A 55 3.48 5.04 7.00
C TYR A 55 3.88 6.04 5.91
N CYS A 56 3.39 5.87 4.67
CA CYS A 56 3.63 6.81 3.58
C CYS A 56 3.06 8.21 3.85
N ILE A 57 1.95 8.33 4.59
CA ILE A 57 1.46 9.65 5.04
C ILE A 57 2.52 10.34 5.92
N SER A 58 3.12 9.61 6.87
CA SER A 58 4.22 10.15 7.69
C SER A 58 5.44 10.55 6.85
N LEU A 59 5.71 9.82 5.75
CA LEU A 59 6.78 10.17 4.81
C LEU A 59 6.48 11.44 4.02
N LEU A 60 5.22 11.67 3.65
CA LEU A 60 4.78 12.87 2.93
C LEU A 60 5.03 14.15 3.74
N PHE A 61 4.87 14.09 5.06
CA PHE A 61 5.13 15.19 5.98
C PHE A 61 6.56 15.22 6.53
N ARG A 62 7.44 14.34 6.05
CA ARG A 62 8.84 14.31 6.50
C ARG A 62 9.62 15.38 5.74
N ASP A 63 9.97 16.46 6.43
CA ASP A 63 10.81 17.52 5.87
C ASP A 63 12.12 16.95 5.35
N VAL A 64 12.42 17.24 4.08
CA VAL A 64 13.74 17.00 3.51
C VAL A 64 14.61 18.16 3.97
N PRO A 65 15.65 17.93 4.79
CA PRO A 65 16.57 19.01 5.13
C PRO A 65 17.18 19.54 3.83
N VAL A 66 16.95 20.81 3.55
CA VAL A 66 17.63 21.52 2.46
C VAL A 66 19.09 21.57 2.87
N VAL A 67 19.93 20.84 2.15
CA VAL A 67 21.39 20.96 2.31
C VAL A 67 21.75 22.29 1.66
N GLU A 68 22.09 23.29 2.49
CA GLU A 68 22.74 24.53 2.03
C GLU A 68 24.14 24.25 1.49
#